data_AF-A0A956J3E4-F1
#
_entry.id   AF-A0A956J3E4-F1
#
_cell.length_a   1.000
_cell.length_b   1.000
_cell.length_c   1.000
_cell.angle_alpha   90.00
_cell.angle_beta   90.00
_cell.angle_gamma   90.00
#
_symmetry.space_group_name_H-M   'P 1'
#
loop_
_entity.id
_entity.type
_entity.pdbx_description
1 polymer ?
#
loop_
_entity_poly.entity_id
_entity_poly.type
_entity_poly.pdbx_seq_one_letter_code
_entity_poly.pdbx_strand_id
1 'polypeptide(L)'
;MGYYTFGVSFRGESGFRRIQWRGRMRHMYPRGCAFSIGALALMWCVGCSTSSLEQPAPRHESASAVAQVPTVEVPATPSASPPVNSAPRQATLPPDAQIAWQANQVMRALGHIAETLQDSEYTHGFRVDSKQGVYHFDCSGLVHYILGKVSPVARSASFQGVRGRPLARDYYRTISRSPVDAPRAGWQKIERVADVEPGDLIAWIKPKVLTKSTNTGHVAFVVLPPVTVPDSPGAYLLRVADASSLHHDDDTRVGRDGFGMGTILLLTDEQGRPVEYGWVGLKWRTFETRIAIGRISRPGDEDDG
;
A
#
# COMPACT_ATOMS: atom_id res chain seq x y z
N MET A 1 8.58 -31.12 18.72
CA MET A 1 8.95 -29.71 18.96
C MET A 1 7.67 -28.93 19.10
N GLY A 2 7.33 -28.55 20.34
CA GLY A 2 6.00 -28.09 20.74
C GLY A 2 5.74 -26.62 20.42
N TYR A 3 4.50 -26.31 20.11
CA TYR A 3 3.96 -24.94 20.03
C TYR A 3 3.30 -24.62 21.37
N TYR A 4 3.67 -23.48 21.96
CA TYR A 4 2.97 -22.91 23.12
C TYR A 4 1.85 -21.99 22.62
N THR A 5 0.62 -22.35 22.94
CA THR A 5 -0.56 -21.48 22.88
C THR A 5 -0.84 -20.95 24.28
N PHE A 6 -0.88 -19.63 24.44
CA PHE A 6 -1.45 -18.97 25.60
C PHE A 6 -2.96 -18.88 25.40
N GLY A 7 -3.71 -19.68 26.14
CA GLY A 7 -5.17 -19.58 26.25
C GLY A 7 -5.54 -18.84 27.53
N VAL A 8 -6.29 -17.75 27.41
CA VAL A 8 -7.02 -17.13 28.51
C VAL A 8 -8.33 -17.91 28.65
N SER A 9 -8.54 -18.50 29.82
CA SER A 9 -9.69 -19.34 30.14
C SER A 9 -10.83 -18.50 30.72
N PHE A 10 -12.01 -18.56 30.10
CA PHE A 10 -13.27 -18.23 30.75
C PHE A 10 -14.07 -19.52 30.94
N ARG A 11 -14.37 -19.85 32.21
CA ARG A 11 -15.28 -20.92 32.60
C ARG A 11 -16.71 -20.51 32.27
N GLY A 12 -17.40 -21.34 31.51
CA GLY A 12 -18.86 -21.32 31.33
C GLY A 12 -19.31 -22.69 30.84
N GLU A 13 -20.31 -23.25 31.49
CA GLU A 13 -20.59 -24.68 31.54
C GLU A 13 -21.30 -25.26 30.32
N SER A 14 -20.99 -26.54 30.10
CA SER A 14 -21.87 -27.62 29.65
C SER A 14 -22.38 -27.68 28.20
N GLY A 15 -21.97 -28.78 27.55
CA GLY A 15 -22.73 -29.46 26.50
C GLY A 15 -22.23 -29.17 25.09
N PHE A 16 -21.55 -30.12 24.45
CA PHE A 16 -21.96 -30.67 23.16
C PHE A 16 -21.05 -31.83 22.72
N ARG A 17 -21.65 -32.70 21.90
CA ARG A 17 -21.25 -34.06 21.55
C ARG A 17 -19.94 -34.16 20.75
N ARG A 18 -19.18 -35.21 21.04
CA ARG A 18 -17.93 -35.61 20.37
C ARG A 18 -18.23 -36.20 18.98
N ILE A 19 -17.99 -35.46 17.91
CA ILE A 19 -17.95 -36.00 16.54
C ILE A 19 -16.52 -36.45 16.25
N GLN A 20 -16.35 -37.74 15.98
CA GLN A 20 -15.09 -38.39 15.65
C GLN A 20 -14.81 -38.23 14.15
N TRP A 21 -13.80 -37.44 13.78
CA TRP A 21 -13.29 -37.39 12.41
C TRP A 21 -12.10 -38.33 12.26
N ARG A 22 -12.30 -39.45 11.54
CA ARG A 22 -11.22 -40.29 11.00
C ARG A 22 -10.90 -39.83 9.58
N GLY A 23 -9.82 -39.06 9.43
CA GLY A 23 -9.28 -38.65 8.12
C GLY A 23 -7.92 -39.31 7.86
N ARG A 24 -7.86 -40.19 6.86
CA ARG A 24 -6.75 -41.07 6.49
C ARG A 24 -5.75 -40.30 5.60
N MET A 25 -4.56 -39.98 6.07
CA MET A 25 -3.49 -39.41 5.23
C MET A 25 -2.91 -40.48 4.30
N ARG A 26 -2.98 -40.27 2.99
CA ARG A 26 -2.18 -40.99 2.00
C ARG A 26 -1.08 -40.07 1.48
N HIS A 27 0.16 -40.45 1.75
CA HIS A 27 1.36 -39.90 1.12
C HIS A 27 1.39 -40.34 -0.35
N MET A 28 1.70 -39.41 -1.25
CA MET A 28 2.16 -39.75 -2.60
C MET A 28 3.22 -38.74 -3.03
N TYR A 29 4.48 -39.19 -3.02
CA TYR A 29 5.59 -38.59 -3.78
C TYR A 29 5.49 -39.01 -5.25
N PRO A 30 6.01 -38.20 -6.18
CA PRO A 30 7.12 -38.68 -7.02
C PRO A 30 8.28 -37.66 -7.07
N ARG A 31 9.55 -38.11 -7.02
CA ARG A 31 10.44 -38.38 -8.19
C ARG A 31 10.42 -37.21 -9.19
N GLY A 32 11.46 -36.41 -9.40
CA GLY A 32 12.89 -36.75 -9.51
C GLY A 32 13.26 -36.69 -11.00
N CYS A 33 13.83 -35.58 -11.45
CA CYS A 33 14.57 -35.47 -12.73
C CYS A 33 15.65 -34.39 -12.58
N ALA A 34 16.90 -34.83 -12.60
CA ALA A 34 18.07 -34.03 -12.92
C ALA A 34 18.05 -33.68 -14.41
N PHE A 35 18.70 -32.59 -14.82
CA PHE A 35 19.75 -32.59 -15.86
C PHE A 35 20.36 -31.21 -16.10
N SER A 36 21.69 -31.25 -16.23
CA SER A 36 22.57 -30.50 -17.13
C SER A 36 22.91 -29.03 -16.88
N ILE A 37 24.15 -28.91 -16.40
CA ILE A 37 25.07 -27.79 -16.53
C ILE A 37 25.45 -27.61 -18.02
N GLY A 38 25.42 -26.37 -18.49
CA GLY A 38 26.02 -25.95 -19.76
C GLY A 38 26.68 -24.59 -19.58
N ALA A 39 28.01 -24.58 -19.54
CA ALA A 39 28.86 -23.41 -19.54
C ALA A 39 29.49 -23.22 -20.93
N LEU A 40 29.53 -21.98 -21.43
CA LEU A 40 30.47 -21.45 -22.44
C LEU A 40 30.24 -19.92 -22.43
N ALA A 41 31.15 -19.03 -22.03
CA ALA A 41 32.53 -18.72 -22.43
C ALA A 41 32.60 -17.49 -23.37
N LEU A 42 33.33 -16.45 -22.90
CA LEU A 42 34.07 -15.39 -23.63
C LEU A 42 33.25 -14.45 -24.57
N MET A 43 33.59 -13.20 -24.91
CA MET A 43 34.82 -12.41 -24.85
C MET A 43 34.48 -10.91 -25.08
N TRP A 44 35.18 -10.02 -24.36
CA TRP A 44 35.79 -8.73 -24.77
C TRP A 44 35.05 -7.67 -25.61
N CYS A 45 35.05 -6.42 -25.10
CA CYS A 45 35.71 -5.21 -25.67
C CYS A 45 35.56 -4.10 -24.60
N VAL A 46 36.59 -3.71 -23.83
CA VAL A 46 37.63 -2.71 -24.15
C VAL A 46 37.09 -1.50 -24.90
N GLY A 47 37.01 -0.36 -24.20
CA GLY A 47 36.66 0.94 -24.75
C GLY A 47 37.00 2.05 -23.75
N CYS A 48 38.29 2.35 -23.62
CA CYS A 48 38.80 3.57 -23.00
C CYS A 48 38.29 4.80 -23.77
N SER A 49 37.85 5.84 -23.07
CA SER A 49 38.09 7.23 -23.46
C SER A 49 37.91 8.15 -22.25
N THR A 50 39.07 8.56 -21.74
CA THR A 50 39.30 9.67 -20.83
C THR A 50 39.26 11.00 -21.58
N SER A 51 38.59 12.00 -21.04
CA SER A 51 38.87 13.45 -21.27
C SER A 51 38.36 14.15 -20.00
N SER A 52 39.21 14.48 -19.03
CA SER A 52 40.07 15.69 -18.96
C SER A 52 39.22 16.95 -19.11
N LEU A 53 38.88 17.57 -17.96
CA LEU A 53 39.54 18.76 -17.41
C LEU A 53 38.93 20.04 -18.00
N GLU A 54 38.12 20.74 -17.20
CA GLU A 54 38.39 22.16 -16.96
C GLU A 54 37.68 22.65 -15.70
N GLN A 55 38.50 23.10 -14.77
CA GLN A 55 38.12 23.73 -13.53
C GLN A 55 38.83 25.08 -13.54
N PRO A 56 38.12 26.21 -13.40
CA PRO A 56 38.74 27.43 -12.95
C PRO A 56 38.19 27.83 -11.57
N ALA A 57 39.11 27.98 -10.63
CA ALA A 57 39.00 28.84 -9.46
C ALA A 57 40.03 29.99 -9.64
N PRO A 58 40.17 30.95 -8.71
CA PRO A 58 39.18 31.77 -8.01
C PRO A 58 39.49 33.28 -8.21
N ARG A 59 38.59 34.18 -7.78
CA ARG A 59 38.93 35.58 -7.44
C ARG A 59 38.17 35.92 -6.14
N HIS A 60 38.86 36.24 -5.04
CA HIS A 60 39.24 37.60 -4.59
C HIS A 60 38.02 38.55 -4.58
N GLU A 61 37.70 39.36 -3.56
CA GLU A 61 38.26 39.66 -2.25
C GLU A 61 37.31 40.71 -1.63
N SER A 62 37.19 40.71 -0.31
CA SER A 62 37.15 41.91 0.55
C SER A 62 35.97 42.91 0.59
N ALA A 63 35.72 43.30 1.85
CA ALA A 63 35.21 44.58 2.38
C ALA A 63 33.68 44.81 2.36
N SER A 64 33.03 44.71 3.53
CA SER A 64 32.88 45.79 4.54
C SER A 64 31.97 46.93 4.08
N ALA A 65 30.73 46.93 4.57
CA ALA A 65 30.02 48.15 4.93
C ALA A 65 28.91 47.80 5.93
N VAL A 66 29.19 48.05 7.21
CA VAL A 66 28.20 48.16 8.28
C VAL A 66 27.40 49.43 8.02
N ALA A 67 26.13 49.30 7.65
CA ALA A 67 25.17 50.40 7.65
C ALA A 67 24.19 50.19 8.81
N GLN A 68 24.26 51.09 9.78
CA GLN A 68 23.34 51.20 10.91
C GLN A 68 21.96 51.60 10.39
N VAL A 69 20.95 50.78 10.65
CA VAL A 69 19.54 51.13 10.44
C VAL A 69 19.00 51.74 11.74
N PRO A 70 18.33 52.91 11.68
CA PRO A 70 17.81 53.59 12.86
C PRO A 70 16.70 52.79 13.55
N THR A 71 16.77 52.74 14.87
CA THR A 71 15.76 52.21 15.78
C THR A 71 14.48 53.05 15.67
N VAL A 72 13.43 52.46 15.10
CA VAL A 72 12.07 52.99 15.20
C VAL A 72 11.44 52.42 16.47
N GLU A 73 11.14 53.28 17.44
CA GLU A 73 10.32 52.94 18.60
C GLU A 73 8.91 52.57 18.14
N VAL A 74 8.53 51.31 18.29
CA VAL A 74 7.17 50.82 18.09
C VAL A 74 6.41 50.96 19.41
N PRO A 75 5.26 51.65 19.47
CA PRO A 75 4.47 51.75 20.69
C PRO A 75 3.93 50.38 21.10
N ALA A 76 4.20 50.01 22.36
CA ALA A 76 3.75 48.77 22.97
C ALA A 76 2.21 48.74 23.02
N THR A 77 1.62 47.93 22.15
CA THR A 77 0.21 47.55 22.25
C THR A 77 0.12 46.36 23.21
N PRO A 78 -0.74 46.37 24.25
CA PRO A 78 -0.90 45.23 25.13
C PRO A 78 -1.58 44.08 24.36
N SER A 79 -0.76 43.17 23.84
CA SER A 79 -1.19 41.93 23.20
C SER A 79 -1.64 40.94 24.27
N ALA A 80 -2.90 41.06 24.68
CA ALA A 80 -3.58 40.00 25.42
C ALA A 80 -3.86 38.85 24.44
N SER A 81 -2.90 37.92 24.30
CA SER A 81 -3.15 36.65 23.64
C SER A 81 -4.23 35.90 24.44
N PRO A 82 -5.36 35.50 23.82
CA PRO A 82 -6.31 34.63 24.52
C PRO A 82 -5.62 33.31 24.87
N PRO A 83 -5.98 32.67 26.00
CA PRO A 83 -5.44 31.37 26.33
C PRO A 83 -5.83 30.37 25.23
N VAL A 84 -4.83 29.92 24.48
CA VAL A 84 -4.95 28.89 23.44
C VAL A 84 -5.15 27.56 24.14
N ASN A 85 -6.38 27.33 24.61
CA ASN A 85 -6.82 26.04 25.10
C ASN A 85 -7.41 25.25 23.92
N SER A 86 -6.61 25.06 22.87
CA SER A 86 -6.98 24.18 21.77
C SER A 86 -6.56 22.76 22.17
N ALA A 87 -7.54 21.93 22.52
CA ALA A 87 -7.36 20.49 22.60
C ALA A 87 -6.58 20.00 21.36
N PRO A 88 -5.71 18.98 21.51
CA PRO A 88 -4.90 18.49 20.40
C PRO A 88 -5.80 18.17 19.22
N ARG A 89 -5.48 18.77 18.06
CA ARG A 89 -6.23 18.58 16.82
C ARG A 89 -6.02 17.13 16.40
N GLN A 90 -7.03 16.27 16.58
CA GLN A 90 -6.93 14.88 16.15
C GLN A 90 -7.08 14.81 14.64
N ALA A 91 -6.26 13.99 13.98
CA ALA A 91 -6.48 13.62 12.60
C ALA A 91 -7.80 12.85 12.52
N THR A 92 -8.78 13.34 11.77
CA THR A 92 -10.05 12.64 11.58
C THR A 92 -10.27 12.45 10.09
N LEU A 93 -10.36 11.19 9.66
CA LEU A 93 -10.76 10.86 8.30
C LEU A 93 -12.24 11.24 8.10
N PRO A 94 -12.63 11.62 6.88
CA PRO A 94 -14.04 11.71 6.54
C PRO A 94 -14.75 10.37 6.83
N PRO A 95 -16.02 10.39 7.26
CA PRO A 95 -16.77 9.16 7.49
C PRO A 95 -17.01 8.40 6.18
N ASP A 96 -17.18 7.07 6.27
CA ASP A 96 -17.43 6.19 5.12
C ASP A 96 -18.62 6.61 4.24
N ALA A 97 -19.60 7.32 4.82
CA ALA A 97 -20.73 7.89 4.08
C ALA A 97 -20.32 8.92 3.01
N GLN A 98 -19.10 9.46 3.07
CA GLN A 98 -18.54 10.39 2.09
C GLN A 98 -17.71 9.69 1.00
N ILE A 99 -17.60 8.35 1.00
CA ILE A 99 -16.91 7.63 -0.06
C ILE A 99 -17.64 7.86 -1.39
N ALA A 100 -16.93 8.50 -2.33
CA ALA A 100 -17.44 8.78 -3.66
C ALA A 100 -17.32 7.54 -4.57
N TRP A 101 -18.17 6.53 -4.35
CA TRP A 101 -18.17 5.26 -5.10
C TRP A 101 -18.27 5.44 -6.64
N GLN A 102 -18.77 6.57 -7.11
CA GLN A 102 -18.92 6.85 -8.55
C GLN A 102 -17.71 7.56 -9.18
N ALA A 103 -16.70 7.96 -8.40
CA ALA A 103 -15.59 8.82 -8.84
C ALA A 103 -14.84 8.27 -10.07
N ASN A 104 -14.58 6.97 -10.12
CA ASN A 104 -13.95 6.30 -11.25
C ASN A 104 -14.37 4.82 -11.32
N GLN A 105 -13.87 4.09 -12.32
CA GLN A 105 -14.26 2.69 -12.53
C GLN A 105 -13.80 1.76 -11.40
N VAL A 106 -12.62 2.01 -10.81
CA VAL A 106 -12.13 1.24 -9.66
C VAL A 106 -13.09 1.43 -8.48
N MET A 107 -13.42 2.68 -8.16
CA MET A 107 -14.36 3.01 -7.09
C MET A 107 -15.75 2.40 -7.34
N ARG A 108 -16.25 2.40 -8.58
CA ARG A 108 -17.53 1.74 -8.91
C ARG A 108 -17.49 0.23 -8.70
N ALA A 109 -16.38 -0.41 -9.07
CA ALA A 109 -16.20 -1.84 -8.88
C ALA A 109 -16.09 -2.20 -7.38
N LEU A 110 -15.38 -1.39 -6.58
CA LEU A 110 -15.32 -1.55 -5.12
C LEU A 110 -16.67 -1.30 -4.46
N GLY A 111 -17.39 -0.25 -4.85
CA GLY A 111 -18.72 0.08 -4.36
C GLY A 111 -19.71 -1.05 -4.64
N HIS A 112 -19.66 -1.64 -5.83
CA HIS A 112 -20.48 -2.80 -6.14
C HIS A 112 -20.20 -4.01 -5.23
N ILE A 113 -18.93 -4.27 -4.89
CA ILE A 113 -18.60 -5.31 -3.90
C ILE A 113 -19.23 -4.95 -2.56
N ALA A 114 -18.98 -3.73 -2.06
CA ALA A 114 -19.49 -3.26 -0.77
C ALA A 114 -21.02 -3.34 -0.65
N GLU A 115 -21.74 -2.99 -1.72
CA GLU A 115 -23.22 -3.01 -1.79
C GLU A 115 -23.80 -4.43 -1.84
N THR A 116 -23.11 -5.36 -2.52
CA THR A 116 -23.63 -6.71 -2.76
C THR A 116 -23.08 -7.76 -1.79
N LEU A 117 -22.16 -7.40 -0.91
CA LEU A 117 -21.44 -8.31 -0.02
C LEU A 117 -22.37 -9.06 0.92
N GLN A 118 -22.53 -10.37 0.68
CA GLN A 118 -23.25 -11.28 1.58
C GLN A 118 -22.29 -12.22 2.30
N ASP A 119 -21.27 -12.70 1.58
CA ASP A 119 -20.29 -13.65 2.09
C ASP A 119 -18.88 -13.26 1.63
N SER A 120 -17.93 -13.26 2.56
CA SER A 120 -16.54 -12.97 2.27
C SER A 120 -15.61 -13.74 3.18
N GLU A 121 -14.53 -14.24 2.57
CA GLU A 121 -13.51 -15.03 3.24
C GLU A 121 -12.15 -14.68 2.67
N TYR A 122 -11.16 -14.51 3.54
CA TYR A 122 -9.77 -14.41 3.12
C TYR A 122 -9.21 -15.80 2.79
N THR A 123 -8.99 -16.05 1.51
CA THR A 123 -8.44 -17.34 1.03
C THR A 123 -7.42 -17.16 -0.06
N HIS A 124 -6.44 -18.06 -0.13
CA HIS A 124 -5.50 -18.12 -1.25
C HIS A 124 -6.14 -18.64 -2.55
N GLY A 125 -7.35 -19.21 -2.46
CA GLY A 125 -8.20 -19.51 -3.60
C GLY A 125 -8.78 -18.26 -4.26
N PHE A 126 -9.63 -18.48 -5.25
CA PHE A 126 -10.35 -17.40 -5.92
C PHE A 126 -11.74 -17.87 -6.30
N ARG A 127 -12.77 -17.34 -5.63
CA ARG A 127 -14.18 -17.59 -5.94
C ARG A 127 -14.96 -16.29 -5.81
N VAL A 128 -15.60 -15.88 -6.89
CA VAL A 128 -16.48 -14.71 -6.91
C VAL A 128 -17.79 -15.09 -7.59
N ASP A 129 -18.89 -14.90 -6.88
CA ASP A 129 -20.24 -14.88 -7.44
C ASP A 129 -20.90 -13.56 -7.02
N SER A 130 -20.74 -12.54 -7.86
CA SER A 130 -21.25 -11.20 -7.56
C SER A 130 -22.78 -11.13 -7.55
N LYS A 131 -23.48 -12.10 -8.19
CA LYS A 131 -24.96 -12.15 -8.14
C LYS A 131 -25.45 -12.65 -6.79
N GLN A 132 -24.70 -13.58 -6.18
CA GLN A 132 -24.99 -14.10 -4.85
C GLN A 132 -24.28 -13.32 -3.73
N GLY A 133 -23.45 -12.33 -4.06
CA GLY A 133 -22.69 -11.56 -3.07
C GLY A 133 -21.53 -12.31 -2.42
N VAL A 134 -20.98 -13.32 -3.10
CA VAL A 134 -19.90 -14.18 -2.59
C VAL A 134 -18.55 -13.68 -3.11
N TYR A 135 -17.64 -13.34 -2.20
CA TYR A 135 -16.33 -12.78 -2.50
C TYR A 135 -15.23 -13.42 -1.66
N HIS A 136 -14.63 -14.50 -2.17
CA HIS A 136 -13.55 -15.25 -1.54
C HIS A 136 -12.24 -15.06 -2.31
N PHE A 137 -11.33 -14.28 -1.73
CA PHE A 137 -10.03 -13.98 -2.31
C PHE A 137 -9.04 -13.48 -1.24
N ASP A 138 -7.76 -13.48 -1.58
CA ASP A 138 -6.74 -12.74 -0.84
C ASP A 138 -6.61 -11.29 -1.37
N CYS A 139 -5.76 -10.48 -0.74
CA CYS A 139 -5.54 -9.08 -1.14
C CYS A 139 -5.19 -8.94 -2.63
N SER A 140 -4.33 -9.84 -3.14
CA SER A 140 -3.91 -9.82 -4.54
C SER A 140 -5.00 -10.34 -5.49
N GLY A 141 -5.92 -11.17 -4.99
CA GLY A 141 -7.09 -11.69 -5.68
C GLY A 141 -8.15 -10.61 -5.87
N LEU A 142 -8.38 -9.76 -4.85
CA LEU A 142 -9.21 -8.56 -5.00
C LEU A 142 -8.69 -7.67 -6.15
N VAL A 143 -7.40 -7.34 -6.15
CA VAL A 143 -6.81 -6.52 -7.24
C VAL A 143 -6.99 -7.21 -8.59
N HIS A 144 -6.73 -8.52 -8.66
CA HIS A 144 -6.90 -9.29 -9.90
C HIS A 144 -8.35 -9.25 -10.43
N TYR A 145 -9.33 -9.33 -9.53
CA TYR A 145 -10.75 -9.21 -9.85
C TYR A 145 -11.08 -7.82 -10.38
N ILE A 146 -10.71 -6.77 -9.65
CA ILE A 146 -10.98 -5.37 -10.02
C ILE A 146 -10.34 -5.04 -11.37
N LEU A 147 -9.05 -5.32 -11.57
CA LEU A 147 -8.37 -5.06 -12.84
C LEU A 147 -9.01 -5.82 -14.01
N GLY A 148 -9.53 -7.03 -13.77
CA GLY A 148 -10.27 -7.79 -14.78
C GLY A 148 -11.55 -7.10 -15.25
N LYS A 149 -12.13 -6.22 -14.42
CA LYS A 149 -13.33 -5.45 -14.75
C LYS A 149 -13.01 -4.08 -15.35
N VAL A 150 -11.97 -3.41 -14.84
CA VAL A 150 -11.76 -1.97 -15.10
C VAL A 150 -10.60 -1.67 -16.03
N SER A 151 -9.57 -2.52 -16.08
CA SER A 151 -8.41 -2.30 -16.95
C SER A 151 -7.71 -3.63 -17.27
N PRO A 152 -8.17 -4.35 -18.30
CA PRO A 152 -7.51 -5.58 -18.76
C PRO A 152 -6.05 -5.38 -19.16
N VAL A 153 -5.67 -4.16 -19.59
CA VAL A 153 -4.29 -3.77 -19.92
C VAL A 153 -3.43 -3.73 -18.65
N ALA A 154 -3.87 -3.00 -17.61
CA ALA A 154 -3.18 -2.96 -16.31
C ALA A 154 -3.08 -4.35 -15.68
N ARG A 155 -4.15 -5.16 -15.81
CA ARG A 155 -4.13 -6.56 -15.41
C ARG A 155 -3.01 -7.30 -16.14
N SER A 156 -2.98 -7.25 -17.47
CA SER A 156 -2.00 -7.98 -18.28
C SER A 156 -0.57 -7.56 -18.00
N ALA A 157 -0.31 -6.25 -17.81
CA ALA A 157 0.98 -5.72 -17.41
C ALA A 157 1.48 -6.32 -16.09
N SER A 158 0.57 -6.54 -15.13
CA SER A 158 0.89 -7.11 -13.82
C SER A 158 1.32 -8.58 -13.88
N PHE A 159 1.02 -9.29 -14.97
CA PHE A 159 1.43 -10.69 -15.19
C PHE A 159 2.80 -10.82 -15.86
N GLN A 160 3.40 -9.74 -16.36
CA GLN A 160 4.66 -9.82 -17.11
C GLN A 160 5.79 -10.37 -16.24
N GLY A 161 6.32 -11.53 -16.64
CA GLY A 161 7.40 -12.22 -15.91
C GLY A 161 6.96 -12.95 -14.63
N VAL A 162 5.66 -13.09 -14.39
CA VAL A 162 5.11 -13.79 -13.21
C VAL A 162 4.62 -15.19 -13.60
N ARG A 163 4.96 -16.19 -12.78
CA ARG A 163 4.38 -17.55 -12.90
C ARG A 163 3.12 -17.62 -12.04
N GLY A 164 1.95 -17.61 -12.66
CA GLY A 164 0.65 -17.66 -11.98
C GLY A 164 0.04 -16.28 -11.71
N ARG A 165 -0.87 -16.19 -10.74
CA ARG A 165 -1.55 -14.94 -10.35
C ARG A 165 -0.55 -13.98 -9.68
N PRO A 166 -0.50 -12.70 -10.07
CA PRO A 166 0.33 -11.70 -9.41
C PRO A 166 0.05 -11.61 -7.92
N LEU A 167 1.12 -11.47 -7.14
CA LEU A 167 1.07 -11.24 -5.70
C LEU A 167 1.38 -9.77 -5.39
N ALA A 168 1.24 -9.35 -4.14
CA ALA A 168 1.51 -7.97 -3.71
C ALA A 168 2.88 -7.44 -4.18
N ARG A 169 3.93 -8.25 -4.06
CA ARG A 169 5.28 -7.89 -4.54
C ARG A 169 5.35 -7.63 -6.05
N ASP A 170 4.49 -8.25 -6.83
CA ASP A 170 4.47 -8.14 -8.29
C ASP A 170 3.71 -6.89 -8.74
N TYR A 171 2.62 -6.54 -8.05
CA TYR A 171 1.99 -5.22 -8.19
C TYR A 171 2.96 -4.09 -7.79
N TYR A 172 3.65 -4.23 -6.65
CA TYR A 172 4.71 -3.28 -6.26
C TYR A 172 5.76 -3.10 -7.36
N ARG A 173 6.28 -4.20 -7.93
CA ARG A 173 7.28 -4.16 -9.01
C ARG A 173 6.76 -3.49 -10.28
N THR A 174 5.51 -3.77 -10.64
CA THR A 174 4.85 -3.20 -11.82
C THR A 174 4.73 -1.69 -11.66
N ILE A 175 4.09 -1.24 -10.57
CA ILE A 175 3.88 0.18 -10.25
C ILE A 175 5.20 0.92 -10.11
N SER A 176 6.20 0.33 -9.44
CA SER A 176 7.51 0.98 -9.26
C SER A 176 8.26 1.25 -10.56
N ARG A 177 7.92 0.54 -11.64
CA ARG A 177 8.50 0.70 -12.98
C ARG A 177 7.61 1.52 -13.92
N SER A 178 6.43 1.91 -13.45
CA SER A 178 5.52 2.74 -14.22
C SER A 178 6.01 4.19 -14.26
N PRO A 179 5.81 4.88 -15.39
CA PRO A 179 6.05 6.31 -15.51
C PRO A 179 5.19 7.12 -14.52
N VAL A 180 5.72 8.28 -14.13
CA VAL A 180 5.04 9.24 -13.24
C VAL A 180 4.19 10.21 -14.06
N ASP A 181 4.69 10.65 -15.21
CA ASP A 181 4.12 11.76 -15.96
C ASP A 181 2.86 11.40 -16.77
N ALA A 182 2.77 10.14 -17.22
CA ALA A 182 1.66 9.63 -18.01
C ALA A 182 1.45 8.15 -17.74
N PRO A 183 0.25 7.59 -17.91
CA PRO A 183 0.05 6.14 -17.79
C PRO A 183 0.75 5.37 -18.90
N ARG A 184 1.22 4.16 -18.59
CA ARG A 184 1.73 3.20 -19.57
C ARG A 184 1.37 1.78 -19.17
N ALA A 185 0.84 1.04 -20.13
CA ALA A 185 0.32 -0.30 -19.92
C ALA A 185 -0.72 -0.33 -18.77
N GLY A 186 -1.59 0.67 -18.72
CA GLY A 186 -2.66 0.78 -17.74
C GLY A 186 -2.24 1.29 -16.35
N TRP A 187 -0.97 1.65 -16.15
CA TRP A 187 -0.44 2.08 -14.85
C TRP A 187 0.30 3.41 -14.93
N GLN A 188 0.00 4.29 -13.99
CA GLN A 188 0.80 5.49 -13.68
C GLN A 188 1.28 5.40 -12.23
N LYS A 189 2.54 5.72 -11.98
CA LYS A 189 3.10 5.77 -10.63
C LYS A 189 2.74 7.10 -9.96
N ILE A 190 2.21 7.02 -8.75
CA ILE A 190 2.00 8.19 -7.89
C ILE A 190 3.15 8.25 -6.88
N GLU A 191 3.93 9.33 -6.91
CA GLU A 191 5.15 9.42 -6.11
C GLU A 191 4.91 9.88 -4.68
N ARG A 192 4.01 10.85 -4.49
CA ARG A 192 3.77 11.47 -3.19
C ARG A 192 2.45 11.01 -2.61
N VAL A 193 2.43 10.73 -1.31
CA VAL A 193 1.19 10.33 -0.62
C VAL A 193 0.13 11.43 -0.72
N ALA A 194 0.51 12.70 -0.77
CA ALA A 194 -0.43 13.82 -0.93
C ALA A 194 -1.18 13.83 -2.27
N ASP A 195 -0.67 13.16 -3.31
CA ASP A 195 -1.28 13.12 -4.66
C ASP A 195 -2.21 11.90 -4.84
N VAL A 196 -2.39 11.10 -3.78
CA VAL A 196 -3.23 9.91 -3.77
C VAL A 196 -4.70 10.30 -3.91
N GLU A 197 -5.42 9.59 -4.78
CA GLU A 197 -6.85 9.74 -5.01
C GLU A 197 -7.61 8.44 -4.71
N PRO A 198 -8.92 8.51 -4.40
CA PRO A 198 -9.77 7.33 -4.32
C PRO A 198 -9.68 6.48 -5.60
N GLY A 199 -9.41 5.19 -5.45
CA GLY A 199 -9.20 4.24 -6.54
C GLY A 199 -7.72 3.93 -6.83
N ASP A 200 -6.79 4.71 -6.30
CA ASP A 200 -5.36 4.37 -6.39
C ASP A 200 -5.05 3.11 -5.57
N LEU A 201 -4.11 2.31 -6.07
CA LEU A 201 -3.67 1.07 -5.45
C LEU A 201 -2.35 1.30 -4.70
N ILE A 202 -2.32 0.98 -3.41
CA ILE A 202 -1.09 0.93 -2.62
C ILE A 202 -0.60 -0.52 -2.62
N ALA A 203 0.68 -0.72 -2.91
CA ALA A 203 1.34 -2.01 -2.84
C ALA A 203 2.63 -1.88 -2.04
N TRP A 204 2.78 -2.70 -1.00
CA TRP A 204 4.02 -2.78 -0.24
C TRP A 204 4.53 -4.20 -0.13
N ILE A 205 5.84 -4.33 -0.07
CA ILE A 205 6.48 -5.63 0.13
C ILE A 205 6.52 -5.99 1.61
N LYS A 206 6.69 -7.28 1.91
CA LYS A 206 6.91 -7.74 3.28
C LYS A 206 8.13 -7.04 3.90
N PRO A 207 8.00 -6.38 5.07
CA PRO A 207 9.14 -5.85 5.81
C PRO A 207 10.15 -6.94 6.16
N LYS A 208 11.45 -6.63 6.05
CA LYS A 208 12.54 -7.60 6.33
C LYS A 208 12.50 -8.14 7.76
N VAL A 209 12.03 -7.33 8.71
CA VAL A 209 11.89 -7.69 10.12
C VAL A 209 10.86 -8.81 10.36
N LEU A 210 9.94 -9.03 9.42
CA LEU A 210 8.93 -10.11 9.49
C LEU A 210 9.48 -11.40 8.87
N THR A 211 10.50 -11.97 9.50
CA THR A 211 11.24 -13.14 8.98
C THR A 211 10.41 -14.43 8.97
N LYS A 212 9.46 -14.59 9.90
CA LYS A 212 8.64 -15.81 10.05
C LYS A 212 7.38 -15.85 9.18
N SER A 213 7.07 -14.78 8.44
CA SER A 213 5.88 -14.72 7.58
C SER A 213 6.19 -15.18 6.15
N THR A 214 5.28 -15.98 5.58
CA THR A 214 5.32 -16.40 4.16
C THR A 214 4.64 -15.40 3.23
N ASN A 215 4.07 -14.30 3.75
CA ASN A 215 3.44 -13.28 2.90
C ASN A 215 4.48 -12.60 1.98
N THR A 216 4.01 -12.05 0.87
CA THR A 216 4.88 -11.32 -0.07
C THR A 216 4.82 -9.82 0.11
N GLY A 217 3.94 -9.34 0.98
CA GLY A 217 3.51 -7.96 1.06
C GLY A 217 2.00 -7.88 1.18
N HIS A 218 1.44 -6.71 0.93
CA HIS A 218 0.01 -6.47 0.88
C HIS A 218 -0.34 -5.43 -0.17
N VAL A 219 -1.61 -5.41 -0.56
CA VAL A 219 -2.17 -4.44 -1.49
C VAL A 219 -3.53 -3.97 -0.99
N ALA A 220 -3.82 -2.69 -1.16
CA ALA A 220 -5.07 -2.08 -0.73
C ALA A 220 -5.43 -0.91 -1.65
N PHE A 221 -6.72 -0.75 -1.95
CA PHE A 221 -7.23 0.40 -2.71
C PHE A 221 -7.56 1.54 -1.77
N VAL A 222 -7.24 2.76 -2.14
CA VAL A 222 -7.62 3.95 -1.39
C VAL A 222 -9.08 4.29 -1.68
N VAL A 223 -9.88 4.58 -0.66
CA VAL A 223 -11.32 4.90 -0.83
C VAL A 223 -11.69 6.32 -0.41
N LEU A 224 -10.82 6.99 0.34
CA LEU A 224 -10.92 8.43 0.65
C LEU A 224 -9.56 9.11 0.44
N PRO A 225 -9.54 10.42 0.12
CA PRO A 225 -8.29 11.18 0.07
C PRO A 225 -7.48 11.06 1.37
N PRO A 226 -6.15 11.11 1.29
CA PRO A 226 -5.28 11.02 2.46
C PRO A 226 -5.48 12.23 3.38
N VAL A 227 -5.41 12.01 4.69
CA VAL A 227 -5.49 13.07 5.71
C VAL A 227 -4.18 13.17 6.47
N THR A 228 -3.60 14.37 6.49
CA THR A 228 -2.38 14.65 7.27
C THR A 228 -2.64 14.48 8.77
N VAL A 229 -1.67 13.91 9.47
CA VAL A 229 -1.73 13.81 10.94
C VAL A 229 -1.18 15.10 11.55
N PRO A 230 -1.96 15.83 12.36
CA PRO A 230 -1.46 17.02 13.05
C PRO A 230 -0.23 16.69 13.90
N ASP A 231 0.72 17.63 13.93
CA ASP A 231 1.97 17.54 14.69
C ASP A 231 2.91 16.37 14.31
N SER A 232 2.64 15.69 13.19
CA SER A 232 3.49 14.64 12.63
C SER A 232 3.74 14.89 11.13
N PRO A 233 4.74 15.71 10.79
CA PRO A 233 5.10 15.96 9.38
C PRO A 233 5.39 14.66 8.64
N GLY A 234 4.82 14.51 7.44
CA GLY A 234 4.99 13.31 6.62
C GLY A 234 4.10 12.12 7.01
N ALA A 235 3.24 12.25 8.02
CA ALA A 235 2.28 11.22 8.40
C ALA A 235 0.89 11.45 7.78
N TYR A 236 0.35 10.40 7.17
CA TYR A 236 -0.96 10.42 6.52
C TYR A 236 -1.82 9.23 6.96
N LEU A 237 -3.07 9.49 7.33
CA LEU A 237 -4.10 8.47 7.45
C LEU A 237 -4.76 8.24 6.11
N LEU A 238 -4.93 6.97 5.76
CA LEU A 238 -5.61 6.54 4.55
C LEU A 238 -6.73 5.59 4.91
N ARG A 239 -7.93 5.85 4.38
CA ARG A 239 -9.02 4.88 4.36
C ARG A 239 -8.84 3.97 3.15
N VAL A 240 -8.77 2.67 3.38
CA VAL A 240 -8.48 1.69 2.33
C VAL A 240 -9.52 0.57 2.30
N ALA A 241 -9.76 0.00 1.12
CA ALA A 241 -10.47 -1.25 0.91
C ALA A 241 -9.49 -2.34 0.47
N ASP A 242 -9.55 -3.48 1.13
CA ASP A 242 -8.63 -4.59 0.87
C ASP A 242 -9.29 -5.95 1.13
N ALA A 243 -8.48 -7.02 1.10
CA ALA A 243 -8.89 -8.33 1.56
C ALA A 243 -7.83 -8.92 2.49
N SER A 244 -8.20 -9.21 3.75
CA SER A 244 -7.23 -9.57 4.78
C SER A 244 -7.84 -10.48 5.85
N SER A 245 -6.98 -11.30 6.45
CA SER A 245 -7.29 -12.07 7.68
C SER A 245 -7.05 -11.29 8.97
N LEU A 246 -6.44 -10.11 8.87
CA LEU A 246 -6.13 -9.21 9.98
C LEU A 246 -6.88 -7.89 9.80
N HIS A 247 -7.40 -7.37 10.90
CA HIS A 247 -8.11 -6.08 10.91
C HIS A 247 -7.16 -4.90 10.95
N HIS A 248 -7.57 -3.83 10.26
CA HIS A 248 -7.01 -2.50 10.36
C HIS A 248 -7.61 -1.73 11.55
N ASP A 249 -7.29 -0.45 11.66
CA ASP A 249 -8.05 0.43 12.54
C ASP A 249 -9.42 0.77 11.92
N ASP A 250 -10.43 0.99 12.75
CA ASP A 250 -11.80 1.31 12.31
C ASP A 250 -12.32 0.35 11.21
N ASP A 251 -12.02 -0.94 11.36
CA ASP A 251 -12.26 -1.95 10.32
C ASP A 251 -13.74 -2.33 10.22
N THR A 252 -14.30 -2.35 9.02
CA THR A 252 -15.70 -2.71 8.79
C THR A 252 -15.97 -4.21 8.98
N ARG A 253 -14.93 -5.05 9.04
CA ARG A 253 -15.08 -6.49 9.26
C ARG A 253 -15.27 -6.76 10.75
N VAL A 254 -16.52 -6.96 11.15
CA VAL A 254 -16.85 -7.38 12.52
C VAL A 254 -16.91 -8.90 12.59
N GLY A 255 -15.96 -9.51 13.31
CA GLY A 255 -15.97 -10.96 13.58
C GLY A 255 -15.71 -11.86 12.37
N ARG A 256 -15.16 -11.31 11.27
CA ARG A 256 -14.85 -12.04 10.03
C ARG A 256 -13.57 -11.55 9.36
N ASP A 257 -13.08 -12.28 8.37
CA ASP A 257 -12.02 -11.87 7.45
C ASP A 257 -12.56 -11.57 6.04
N GLY A 258 -11.69 -11.43 5.04
CA GLY A 258 -12.06 -11.23 3.64
C GLY A 258 -12.11 -9.75 3.26
N PHE A 259 -13.08 -9.34 2.45
CA PHE A 259 -13.25 -7.95 1.99
C PHE A 259 -13.78 -7.03 3.10
N GLY A 260 -13.23 -5.83 3.16
CA GLY A 260 -13.64 -4.78 4.08
C GLY A 260 -12.80 -3.53 3.92
N MET A 261 -13.14 -2.52 4.70
CA MET A 261 -12.47 -1.23 4.72
C MET A 261 -11.87 -0.96 6.09
N GLY A 262 -10.78 -0.21 6.11
CA GLY A 262 -10.02 0.06 7.30
C GLY A 262 -9.12 1.27 7.15
N THR A 263 -8.56 1.73 8.26
CA THR A 263 -7.67 2.87 8.32
C THR A 263 -6.23 2.40 8.56
N ILE A 264 -5.33 2.85 7.69
CA ILE A 264 -3.88 2.65 7.82
C ILE A 264 -3.16 3.99 7.94
N LEU A 265 -1.94 3.94 8.44
CA LEU A 265 -1.00 5.05 8.45
C LEU A 265 0.06 4.83 7.36
N LEU A 266 0.41 5.87 6.62
CA LEU A 266 1.65 5.94 5.84
C LEU A 266 2.55 7.04 6.40
N LEU A 267 3.85 6.75 6.50
CA LEU A 267 4.88 7.75 6.76
C LEU A 267 5.69 7.99 5.49
N THR A 268 6.05 9.26 5.26
CA THR A 268 6.82 9.68 4.10
C THR A 268 8.22 10.16 4.45
N ASP A 269 9.11 10.12 3.46
CA ASP A 269 10.35 10.90 3.49
C ASP A 269 10.08 12.40 3.24
N GLU A 270 11.14 13.20 3.21
CA GLU A 270 11.09 14.64 2.95
C GLU A 270 10.54 15.00 1.56
N GLN A 271 10.59 14.07 0.60
CA GLN A 271 10.03 14.25 -0.74
C GLN A 271 8.55 13.83 -0.82
N GLY A 272 7.95 13.39 0.29
CA GLY A 272 6.57 12.93 0.36
C GLY A 272 6.37 11.49 -0.13
N ARG A 273 7.45 10.73 -0.37
CA ARG A 273 7.38 9.34 -0.85
C ARG A 273 7.14 8.38 0.33
N PRO A 274 6.27 7.38 0.20
CA PRO A 274 5.95 6.47 1.30
C PRO A 274 7.12 5.53 1.62
N VAL A 275 7.53 5.48 2.89
CA VAL A 275 8.67 4.68 3.38
C VAL A 275 8.30 3.74 4.52
N GLU A 276 7.19 4.00 5.23
CA GLU A 276 6.68 3.11 6.26
C GLU A 276 5.15 3.02 6.24
N TYR A 277 4.61 1.94 6.81
CA TYR A 277 3.18 1.81 7.05
C TYR A 277 2.87 1.40 8.50
N GLY A 278 1.77 1.92 9.05
CA GLY A 278 1.14 1.45 10.28
C GLY A 278 -0.14 0.69 9.97
N TRP A 279 -0.19 -0.60 10.35
CA TRP A 279 -1.31 -1.50 9.98
C TRP A 279 -2.64 -1.14 10.64
N VAL A 280 -2.62 -0.59 11.86
CA VAL A 280 -3.81 -0.16 12.61
C VAL A 280 -3.76 1.35 12.89
N GLY A 281 -3.62 2.14 11.83
CA GLY A 281 -3.56 3.60 11.92
C GLY A 281 -2.47 4.06 12.91
N LEU A 282 -2.85 4.95 13.84
CA LEU A 282 -1.96 5.51 14.87
C LEU A 282 -1.81 4.60 16.11
N LYS A 283 -2.52 3.46 16.18
CA LYS A 283 -2.64 2.66 17.41
C LYS A 283 -1.49 1.68 17.64
N TRP A 284 -0.55 1.55 16.69
CA TRP A 284 0.55 0.59 16.76
C TRP A 284 1.80 1.09 16.05
N ARG A 285 2.91 0.35 16.21
CA ARG A 285 4.17 0.65 15.53
C ARG A 285 4.02 0.59 14.00
N THR A 286 4.89 1.33 13.34
CA THR A 286 5.08 1.28 11.89
C THR A 286 6.09 0.22 11.47
N PHE A 287 6.12 -0.07 10.18
CA PHE A 287 7.10 -0.95 9.56
C PHE A 287 7.70 -0.28 8.33
N GLU A 288 9.01 -0.04 8.37
CA GLU A 288 9.77 0.36 7.21
C GLU A 288 9.72 -0.73 6.13
N THR A 289 9.36 -0.32 4.91
CA THR A 289 9.33 -1.21 3.76
C THR A 289 9.30 -0.41 2.47
N ARG A 290 9.43 -1.10 1.34
CA ARG A 290 9.23 -0.46 0.03
C ARG A 290 7.74 -0.45 -0.29
N ILE A 291 7.24 0.73 -0.61
CA ILE A 291 5.85 1.03 -0.91
C ILE A 291 5.80 1.67 -2.29
N ALA A 292 4.81 1.31 -3.10
CA ALA A 292 4.52 1.95 -4.36
C ALA A 292 3.02 2.23 -4.44
N ILE A 293 2.66 3.36 -5.04
CA ILE A 293 1.27 3.77 -5.25
C ILE A 293 1.06 3.89 -6.76
N GLY A 294 0.01 3.25 -7.25
CA GLY A 294 -0.29 3.20 -8.68
C GLY A 294 -1.71 3.62 -8.98
N ARG A 295 -1.86 4.53 -9.93
CA ARG A 295 -3.14 4.87 -10.54
C ARG A 295 -3.38 3.97 -11.74
N ILE A 296 -4.61 3.48 -11.83
CA ILE A 296 -5.04 2.58 -12.91
C ILE A 296 -5.72 3.43 -13.99
N SER A 297 -5.17 3.43 -15.19
CA SER A 297 -5.76 4.13 -16.34
C SER A 297 -6.65 3.20 -17.18
N ARG A 298 -7.51 3.82 -17.99
CA ARG A 298 -8.36 3.10 -18.94
C ARG A 298 -7.56 2.75 -20.21
N PRO A 299 -8.01 1.73 -20.95
CA PRO A 299 -7.64 1.59 -22.35
C PRO A 299 -8.08 2.85 -23.11
N GLY A 300 -7.14 3.56 -23.74
CA GLY A 300 -7.38 4.78 -24.51
C GLY A 300 -6.86 6.07 -23.86
N ASP A 301 -6.51 6.07 -22.57
CA ASP A 301 -5.88 7.23 -21.91
C ASP A 301 -4.38 7.39 -22.28
N GLU A 302 -3.86 6.55 -23.19
CA GLU A 302 -2.44 6.47 -23.55
C GLU A 302 -2.06 7.24 -24.84
N ASP A 303 -3.05 7.74 -25.61
CA ASP A 303 -2.85 8.28 -26.98
C ASP A 303 -2.99 9.83 -27.12
N ASP A 304 -3.14 10.58 -26.02
CA ASP A 304 -3.27 12.06 -26.06
C ASP A 304 -1.95 12.83 -25.77
N GLY A 305 -0.79 12.17 -25.93
CA GLY A 305 0.54 12.74 -25.65
C GLY A 305 1.43 12.94 -26.87
#